data_AF-E0CU73-F1
#
_entry.id   AF-E0CU73-F1
#
_cell.length_a   1.000
_cell.length_b   1.000
_cell.length_c   1.000
_cell.angle_alpha   90.00
_cell.angle_beta   90.00
_cell.angle_gamma   90.00
#
_symmetry.space_group_name_H-M   'P 1'
#
loop_
_entity.id
_entity.type
_entity.pdbx_description
1 polymer ?
#
loop_
_entity_poly.entity_id
_entity_poly.type
_entity_poly.pdbx_seq_one_letter_code
_entity_poly.pdbx_strand_id
1 'polypeptide(L)'
;MNIGNLYFSFTNPSLFMLLTLSLVLLLVHFVTKNGGGNPVPNAWQSLVEFIHDFVSNPVNEQIGGLSGNVKQKFFPRISVTFTFSLFRNMI
;
A
#
# COMPACT_ATOMS: atom_id res chain seq x y z
N MET A 1 -19.17 -18.96 10.16
CA MET A 1 -20.45 -18.27 10.35
C MET A 1 -21.15 -18.24 9.00
N ASN A 2 -22.26 -18.97 8.84
CA ASN A 2 -22.98 -18.98 7.56
C ASN A 2 -23.96 -17.81 7.54
N ILE A 3 -23.82 -16.91 6.58
CA ILE A 3 -24.83 -15.88 6.29
C ILE A 3 -25.56 -16.37 5.04
N GLY A 4 -26.71 -17.02 5.24
CA GLY A 4 -27.44 -17.68 4.15
C GLY A 4 -26.62 -18.82 3.53
N ASN A 5 -26.34 -18.74 2.22
CA ASN A 5 -25.53 -19.71 1.47
C ASN A 5 -24.05 -19.32 1.35
N LEU A 6 -23.61 -18.28 2.06
CA LEU A 6 -22.22 -17.79 2.04
C LEU A 6 -21.46 -18.29 3.27
N TYR A 7 -20.40 -19.04 3.01
CA TYR A 7 -19.48 -19.54 4.03
C TYR A 7 -18.51 -18.44 4.46
N PHE A 8 -18.90 -17.65 5.46
CA PHE A 8 -18.00 -16.69 6.10
C PHE A 8 -17.23 -17.36 7.24
N SER A 9 -16.13 -18.03 6.89
CA SER A 9 -15.21 -18.63 7.85
C SER A 9 -14.16 -17.60 8.24
N PHE A 10 -14.45 -16.82 9.29
CA PHE A 10 -13.47 -15.94 9.89
C PHE A 10 -12.41 -16.78 10.61
N THR A 11 -11.23 -16.89 9.99
CA THR A 11 -10.09 -17.69 10.43
C THR A 11 -8.89 -16.78 10.76
N ASN A 12 -7.86 -17.32 11.41
CA ASN A 12 -6.62 -16.57 11.71
C ASN A 12 -6.08 -15.80 10.49
N PRO A 13 -5.96 -16.40 9.27
CA PRO A 13 -5.56 -15.66 8.08
C PRO A 13 -6.44 -14.45 7.74
N SER A 14 -7.76 -14.56 7.92
CA SER A 14 -8.68 -13.45 7.65
C SER A 14 -8.56 -12.31 8.68
N LEU A 15 -8.24 -12.62 9.94
CA LEU A 15 -7.97 -11.62 10.97
C LEU A 15 -6.69 -10.84 10.63
N PHE A 16 -5.60 -11.54 10.29
CA PHE A 16 -4.35 -10.89 9.90
C PHE A 16 -4.48 -10.07 8.61
N MET A 17 -5.28 -10.51 7.63
CA MET A 17 -5.58 -9.72 6.43
C MET A 17 -6.35 -8.43 6.74
N LEU A 18 -7.32 -8.46 7.66
CA LEU A 18 -8.03 -7.23 8.06
C LEU A 18 -7.10 -6.29 8.82
N LEU A 19 -6.24 -6.82 9.67
CA LEU A 19 -5.28 -6.04 10.45
C LEU A 19 -4.30 -5.32 9.52
N THR A 20 -3.70 -6.02 8.55
CA THR A 20 -2.80 -5.40 7.56
C THR A 20 -3.52 -4.33 6.74
N LEU A 21 -4.74 -4.61 6.27
CA LEU A 21 -5.54 -3.65 5.49
C LEU A 21 -5.86 -2.40 6.30
N SER A 22 -6.28 -2.56 7.56
CA SER A 22 -6.58 -1.43 8.45
C SER A 22 -5.35 -0.56 8.72
N LEU A 23 -4.18 -1.18 8.88
CA LEU A 23 -2.93 -0.46 9.13
C LEU A 23 -2.49 0.36 7.90
N VAL A 24 -2.60 -0.23 6.70
CA VAL A 24 -2.33 0.47 5.42
C VAL A 24 -3.30 1.65 5.22
N LEU A 25 -4.58 1.45 5.49
CA LEU A 25 -5.58 2.52 5.38
C LEU A 25 -5.32 3.67 6.35
N LEU A 26 -4.95 3.36 7.60
CA LEU A 26 -4.56 4.36 8.59
C LEU A 26 -3.32 5.15 8.15
N LEU A 27 -2.31 4.46 7.63
CA LEU A 27 -1.08 5.08 7.14
C LEU A 27 -1.36 6.06 5.99
N VAL A 28 -2.21 5.67 5.03
CA VAL A 28 -2.64 6.56 3.93
C VAL A 28 -3.48 7.73 4.45
N HIS A 29 -4.34 7.49 5.44
CA HIS A 29 -5.16 8.54 6.05
C HIS A 29 -4.31 9.63 6.74
N PHE A 30 -3.27 9.24 7.48
CA PHE A 30 -2.35 10.19 8.13
C PHE A 30 -1.58 11.07 7.15
N VAL A 31 -1.33 10.59 5.93
CA VAL A 31 -0.59 11.34 4.89
C VAL A 31 -1.51 12.22 4.04
N THR A 32 -2.82 11.99 4.07
CA THR A 32 -3.78 12.78 3.29
C THR A 32 -3.89 14.21 3.83
N LYS A 33 -4.21 15.19 2.97
CA LYS A 33 -4.34 16.63 3.31
C LYS A 33 -5.19 16.91 4.56
N ASN A 34 -6.24 16.12 4.79
CA ASN A 34 -7.14 16.27 5.94
C ASN A 34 -6.58 15.64 7.23
N GLY A 35 -5.53 14.82 7.14
CA GLY A 35 -4.90 14.09 8.24
C GLY A 35 -3.58 14.67 8.75
N GLY A 36 -3.08 15.77 8.15
CA GLY A 36 -1.84 16.44 8.57
C GLY A 36 -0.79 16.65 7.47
N GLY A 37 -1.12 16.38 6.20
CA GLY A 37 -0.22 16.61 5.05
C GLY A 37 0.06 18.10 4.84
N ASN A 38 1.29 18.53 5.15
CA ASN A 38 1.77 19.89 5.01
C ASN A 38 2.75 20.00 3.83
N PRO A 39 3.00 21.22 3.30
CA PRO A 39 4.05 21.45 2.30
C PRO A 39 5.45 21.06 2.80
N VAL A 40 5.67 21.19 4.12
CA VAL A 40 6.82 20.60 4.81
C VAL A 40 6.41 19.20 5.28
N PRO A 41 7.12 18.15 4.84
CA PRO A 41 6.73 16.78 5.17
C PRO A 41 6.86 16.53 6.68
N ASN A 42 5.81 15.94 7.26
CA ASN A 42 5.85 15.39 8.61
C ASN A 42 6.58 14.03 8.59
N ALA A 43 7.06 13.53 9.73
CA ALA A 43 7.78 12.25 9.83
C ALA A 43 7.02 11.08 9.18
N TRP A 44 5.70 11.02 9.37
CA TRP A 44 4.83 10.02 8.74
C TRP A 44 4.71 10.19 7.22
N GLN A 45 4.70 11.43 6.74
CA GLN A 45 4.69 11.71 5.31
C GLN A 45 6.03 11.34 4.67
N SER A 46 7.16 11.66 5.31
CA SER A 46 8.50 11.26 4.84
C SER A 46 8.65 9.74 4.74
N LEU A 47 8.09 8.97 5.68
CA LEU A 47 8.10 7.51 5.62
C LEU A 47 7.34 7.00 4.37
N VAL A 48 6.17 7.58 4.08
CA VAL A 48 5.37 7.17 2.92
C VAL A 48 6.01 7.59 1.60
N GLU A 49 6.58 8.80 1.55
CA GLU A 49 7.38 9.27 0.41
C GLU A 49 8.59 8.35 0.18
N PHE A 50 9.27 7.93 1.25
CA PHE A 50 10.37 6.98 1.17
C PHE A 50 9.93 5.62 0.58
N ILE A 51 8.80 5.07 1.02
CA ILE A 51 8.24 3.82 0.46
C ILE A 51 7.88 4.01 -1.02
N HIS A 52 7.30 5.15 -1.38
CA HIS A 52 6.94 5.47 -2.75
C HIS A 52 8.17 5.53 -3.66
N ASP A 53 9.22 6.23 -3.23
CA ASP A 53 10.47 6.35 -3.98
C ASP A 53 11.21 5.02 -4.07
N PHE A 54 11.18 4.23 -3.00
CA PHE A 54 11.74 2.88 -2.98
C PHE A 54 11.08 1.96 -4.02
N VAL A 55 9.76 2.09 -4.26
CA VAL A 55 9.07 1.35 -5.32
C VAL A 55 9.31 1.97 -6.69
N SER A 56 9.38 3.30 -6.78
CA SER A 56 9.55 4.03 -8.04
C SER A 56 10.91 3.77 -8.69
N ASN A 57 11.99 3.66 -7.92
CA ASN A 57 13.33 3.38 -8.43
C ASN A 57 13.43 2.08 -9.24
N PRO A 58 13.12 0.89 -8.68
CA PRO A 58 13.21 -0.37 -9.41
C PRO A 58 12.20 -0.42 -10.55
N VAL A 59 11.01 0.17 -10.40
CA VAL A 59 10.05 0.28 -11.50
C VAL A 59 10.62 1.14 -12.64
N ASN A 60 11.32 2.22 -12.34
CA ASN A 60 11.94 3.07 -13.34
C ASN A 60 13.12 2.37 -14.04
N GLU A 61 13.94 1.64 -13.28
CA GLU A 61 15.10 0.93 -13.84
C GLU A 61 14.68 -0.26 -14.71
N GLN A 62 13.67 -1.03 -14.28
CA GLN A 62 13.22 -2.24 -14.99
C GLN A 62 12.23 -1.96 -16.12
N ILE A 63 11.30 -1.01 -15.93
CA ILE A 63 10.19 -0.73 -16.85
C ILE A 63 10.44 0.57 -17.64
N GLY A 64 11.32 1.46 -17.18
CA GLY A 64 11.57 2.77 -17.82
C GLY A 64 12.19 2.71 -19.22
N GLY A 65 12.74 1.56 -19.63
CA GLY A 65 13.16 1.34 -21.02
C GLY A 65 12.00 1.19 -22.02
N LEU A 66 10.79 0.85 -21.54
CA LEU A 66 9.57 0.71 -22.31
C LEU A 66 8.68 1.93 -22.05
N SER A 67 8.80 2.98 -22.88
CA SER A 67 7.90 4.15 -23.01
C SER A 67 7.14 4.58 -21.73
N GLY A 68 7.42 5.78 -21.21
CA GLY A 68 6.89 6.27 -19.91
C GLY A 68 5.37 6.14 -19.65
N ASN A 69 4.56 5.95 -20.70
CA ASN A 69 3.12 5.65 -20.58
C ASN A 69 2.84 4.26 -19.95
N VAL A 70 3.69 3.27 -20.21
CA VAL A 70 3.58 1.91 -19.67
C VAL A 70 3.88 1.89 -18.17
N LYS A 71 4.90 2.63 -17.74
CA LYS A 71 5.29 2.78 -16.33
C LYS A 71 4.11 3.22 -15.46
N GLN A 72 3.41 4.28 -15.86
CA GLN A 72 2.29 4.83 -15.10
C GLN A 72 1.11 3.85 -14.99
N LYS A 73 0.92 2.99 -15.97
CA LYS A 73 -0.17 2.00 -15.97
C LYS A 73 0.06 0.87 -14.97
N PHE A 74 1.31 0.42 -14.79
CA PHE A 74 1.64 -0.69 -13.88
C PHE A 74 2.02 -0.24 -12.48
N PHE A 75 2.50 0.99 -12.32
CA PHE A 75 2.97 1.52 -11.04
C PHE A 75 1.96 1.36 -9.87
N PRO A 76 0.65 1.70 -10.03
CA PRO A 76 -0.30 1.56 -8.92
C PRO A 76 -0.42 0.12 -8.42
N ARG A 77 -0.39 -0.86 -9.33
CA ARG A 77 -0.53 -2.28 -8.97
C ARG A 77 0.71 -2.80 -8.25
N ILE A 78 1.89 -2.38 -8.69
CA ILE A 78 3.16 -2.75 -8.07
C ILE A 78 3.25 -2.15 -6.66
N SER A 79 2.93 -0.85 -6.53
CA SER A 79 2.93 -0.13 -5.25
C SER A 79 2.00 -0.78 -4.21
N VAL A 80 0.77 -1.14 -4.59
CA VAL A 80 -0.18 -1.82 -3.69
C VAL A 80 0.32 -3.20 -3.27
N THR A 81 0.83 -3.99 -4.22
CA THR A 81 1.30 -5.37 -3.93
C THR A 81 2.52 -5.36 -3.01
N PHE A 82 3.44 -4.43 -3.24
CA PHE A 82 4.63 -4.24 -2.40
C PHE A 82 4.24 -3.83 -0.99
N THR A 83 3.46 -2.75 -0.85
CA THR A 83 3.04 -2.22 0.44
C THR A 83 2.28 -3.27 1.25
N PHE A 84 1.34 -3.98 0.63
CA PHE A 84 0.60 -5.05 1.29
C PHE A 84 1.49 -6.21 1.75
N SER A 85 2.43 -6.65 0.91
CA SER A 85 3.37 -7.72 1.27
C SER A 85 4.32 -7.30 2.40
N LEU A 86 4.77 -6.04 2.40
CA LEU A 86 5.64 -5.48 3.42
C LEU A 86 4.96 -5.50 4.80
N PHE A 87 3.74 -4.96 4.90
CA PHE A 87 3.01 -4.97 6.18
C PHE A 87 2.58 -6.37 6.62
N ARG A 88 2.21 -7.24 5.67
CA ARG A 88 1.90 -8.63 5.98
C ARG A 88 3.11 -9.36 6.58
N ASN A 89 4.32 -9.10 6.11
CA ASN A 89 5.51 -9.79 6.61
C ASN A 89 6.00 -9.23 7.95
N MET A 90 5.65 -7.99 8.28
CA MET A 90 6.06 -7.32 9.52
C MET A 90 5.15 -7.62 10.71
N ILE A 91 3.91 -8.07 10.45
CA ILE A 91 2.91 -8.48 11.45
C ILE A 91 3.00 -9.99 11.66
#